data_AF-A0A356NER7-F1
#
_entry.id   AF-A0A356NER7-F1
#
_cell.length_a   1.000
_cell.length_b   1.000
_cell.length_c   1.000
_cell.angle_alpha   90.00
_cell.angle_beta   90.00
_cell.angle_gamma   90.00
#
_symmetry.space_group_name_H-M   'P 1'
#
loop_
_entity.id
_entity.type
_entity.pdbx_description
1 polymer ?
#
loop_
_entity_poly.entity_id
_entity_poly.type
_entity_poly.pdbx_seq_one_letter_code
_entity_poly.pdbx_strand_id
1 'polypeptide(L)' 'MGSIRQHVNPLGRFFQQPLELPSLTALFPQSHQPLHLDIGCARGHFLMEMSALHPQRN' A
#
# COMPACT_ATOMS: atom_id res chain seq x y z
N MET A 1 26.67 -1.56 -27.13
CA MET A 1 26.26 -2.78 -26.41
C MET A 1 25.05 -2.42 -25.54
N GLY A 2 23.84 -2.82 -25.93
CA GLY A 2 22.63 -2.50 -25.16
C GLY A 2 22.51 -3.37 -23.90
N SER A 3 22.03 -2.80 -22.79
CA SER A 3 21.76 -3.56 -21.57
C SER A 3 20.57 -4.51 -21.77
N ILE A 4 20.80 -5.81 -21.54
CA ILE A 4 19.74 -6.83 -21.45
C ILE A 4 19.02 -6.62 -20.12
N ARG A 5 17.71 -6.36 -20.17
CA ARG A 5 16.87 -6.44 -18.97
C ARG A 5 16.58 -7.90 -18.70
N GLN A 6 17.05 -8.41 -17.57
CA GLN A 6 16.64 -9.72 -17.07
C GLN A 6 15.20 -9.62 -16.57
N HIS A 7 14.31 -10.44 -17.12
CA HIS A 7 12.95 -10.55 -16.63
C HIS A 7 12.97 -11.28 -15.28
N VAL A 8 12.58 -10.59 -14.22
CA VAL A 8 12.35 -11.22 -12.91
C VAL A 8 11.03 -11.97 -12.97
N ASN A 9 10.94 -13.17 -12.39
CA ASN A 9 9.67 -13.84 -12.14
C ASN A 9 9.11 -13.40 -10.78
N PRO A 10 8.20 -12.41 -10.71
CA PRO A 10 7.62 -11.95 -9.44
C PRO A 10 6.78 -13.02 -8.74
N LEU A 11 6.46 -14.14 -9.42
CA LEU A 11 5.75 -15.28 -8.84
C LEU A 11 6.70 -16.33 -8.26
N GLY A 12 8.01 -16.12 -8.28
CA GLY A 12 8.96 -17.04 -7.64
C GLY A 12 8.76 -17.10 -6.12
N ARG A 13 8.91 -18.29 -5.49
CA ARG A 13 8.71 -18.48 -4.03
C ARG A 13 9.49 -17.50 -3.15
N PHE A 14 10.66 -17.04 -3.60
CA PHE A 14 11.45 -16.02 -2.93
C PHE A 14 10.66 -14.70 -2.73
N PHE A 15 9.81 -14.33 -3.69
CA PHE A 15 8.97 -13.13 -3.64
C PHE A 15 7.59 -13.36 -3.00
N GLN A 16 7.26 -14.60 -2.65
CA GLN A 16 6.01 -14.96 -1.98
C GLN A 16 6.15 -15.02 -0.45
N GLN A 17 7.33 -14.70 0.09
CA GLN A 17 7.52 -14.68 1.55
C GLN A 17 6.69 -13.53 2.15
N PRO A 18 5.95 -13.78 3.24
CA PRO A 18 5.24 -12.72 3.94
C PRO A 18 6.23 -11.64 4.38
N LEU A 19 5.93 -10.39 4.03
CA LEU A 19 6.67 -9.25 4.55
C LEU A 19 6.12 -8.91 5.94
N GLU A 20 7.00 -8.69 6.91
CA GLU A 20 6.57 -8.07 8.17
C GLU A 20 6.11 -6.63 7.88
N LEU A 21 4.85 -6.37 8.17
CA LEU A 21 4.28 -5.03 8.06
C LEU A 21 4.50 -4.26 9.37
N PRO A 22 4.77 -2.94 9.31
CA PRO A 22 4.78 -2.11 10.50
C PRO A 22 3.41 -2.12 11.18
N SER A 23 3.39 -1.92 12.50
CA SER A 23 2.14 -1.81 13.24
C SER A 23 1.37 -0.54 12.86
N LEU A 24 0.03 -0.59 12.88
CA LEU A 24 -0.79 0.59 12.58
C LEU A 24 -0.52 1.74 13.55
N THR A 25 -0.22 1.44 14.82
CA THR A 25 0.14 2.44 15.84
C THR A 25 1.47 3.16 15.53
N ALA A 26 2.36 2.53 14.77
CA ALA A 26 3.59 3.20 14.31
C ALA A 26 3.35 4.10 13.08
N LEU A 27 2.28 3.87 12.32
CA LEU A 27 1.96 4.60 11.08
C LEU A 27 0.94 5.73 11.27
N PHE A 28 -0.07 5.49 12.10
CA PHE A 28 -1.21 6.39 12.29
C PHE A 28 -1.35 6.78 13.76
N PRO A 29 -1.29 8.08 14.10
CA PRO A 29 -1.42 8.53 15.49
C PRO A 29 -2.77 8.13 16.13
N GLN A 30 -3.85 8.09 15.33
CA GLN A 30 -5.14 7.56 15.75
C GLN A 30 -5.40 6.16 15.17
N SER A 31 -4.51 5.20 15.46
CA SER A 31 -4.53 3.84 14.88
C SER A 31 -5.79 3.02 15.15
N HIS A 32 -6.64 3.43 16.10
CA HIS A 32 -7.94 2.82 16.34
C HIS A 32 -9.01 3.23 15.30
N GLN A 33 -8.78 4.28 14.52
CA GLN A 33 -9.75 4.75 13.53
C GLN A 33 -9.85 3.75 12.38
N PRO A 34 -11.06 3.59 11.78
CA PRO A 34 -11.24 2.72 10.63
C PRO A 34 -10.31 3.12 9.48
N LEU A 35 -9.71 2.13 8.82
CA LEU A 35 -8.80 2.35 7.68
C LEU A 35 -9.59 2.42 6.36
N HIS A 36 -9.16 3.27 5.44
CA HIS A 36 -9.47 3.20 4.02
C HIS A 36 -8.38 2.42 3.28
N LEU A 37 -8.78 1.42 2.51
CA LEU A 37 -7.89 0.65 1.65
C LEU A 37 -8.43 0.71 0.22
N ASP A 38 -7.63 1.25 -0.69
CA ASP A 38 -7.94 1.32 -2.13
C ASP A 38 -6.97 0.43 -2.91
N ILE A 39 -7.50 -0.67 -3.46
CA ILE A 39 -6.73 -1.66 -4.21
C ILE A 39 -6.83 -1.33 -5.70
N GLY A 40 -5.70 -1.03 -6.32
CA GLY A 40 -5.68 -0.57 -7.71
C GLY A 40 -6.02 0.90 -7.85
N CYS A 41 -5.56 1.73 -6.90
CA CYS A 41 -5.93 3.14 -6.74
C CYS A 41 -5.57 4.09 -7.92
N ALA A 42 -4.89 3.60 -8.96
CA ALA A 42 -4.38 4.38 -10.09
C ALA A 42 -3.62 5.65 -9.64
N ARG A 43 -4.24 6.83 -9.71
CA ARG A 43 -3.65 8.12 -9.30
C ARG A 43 -3.98 8.52 -7.86
N GLY A 44 -4.75 7.73 -7.13
CA GLY A 44 -5.06 7.93 -5.71
C GLY A 44 -6.15 8.96 -5.40
N HIS A 45 -6.86 9.48 -6.41
CA HIS A 45 -7.86 10.54 -6.22
C HIS A 45 -9.00 10.15 -5.26
N PHE A 46 -9.43 8.88 -5.29
CA PHE A 46 -10.48 8.39 -4.41
C PHE A 46 -10.11 8.57 -2.93
N LEU A 47 -8.93 8.12 -2.50
CA LEU A 47 -8.51 8.28 -1.10
C LEU A 47 -8.36 9.75 -0.68
N MET A 48 -7.89 10.61 -1.59
CA MET A 48 -7.79 12.04 -1.34
C MET A 48 -9.16 12.66 -1.07
N GLU A 49 -10.17 12.34 -1.90
CA GLU A 49 -11.55 12.81 -1.71
C GLU A 49 -12.16 12.24 -0.42
N MET A 50 -11.97 10.94 -0.15
CA MET A 50 -12.49 10.28 1.05
C MET A 50 -11.89 10.83 2.34
N SER A 51 -10.62 11.24 2.34
CA SER A 51 -9.98 11.86 3.51
C SER A 51 -10.64 13.18 3.91
N ALA A 52 -11.10 13.97 2.93
CA ALA A 52 -11.82 15.22 3.18
C ALA A 52 -13.25 14.96 3.70
N LEU A 53 -13.92 13.92 3.19
CA LEU A 53 -15.29 13.57 3.58
C LEU A 53 -15.38 12.86 4.93
N HIS A 54 -14.33 12.10 5.29
CA HIS A 54 -14.29 11.28 6.50
C HIS A 54 -12.98 11.45 7.26
N PRO A 55 -12.72 12.62 7.86
CA PRO A 55 -11.47 12.92 8.58
C PRO A 55 -11.23 12.06 9.83
N GLN A 56 -12.24 11.32 10.27
CA GLN A 56 -12.21 10.34 11.38
C GLN A 56 -11.83 8.92 10.94
N ARG A 57 -11.30 8.76 9.72
CA ARG A 57 -10.79 7.50 9.18
C ARG A 57 -9.34 7.70 8.74
N ASN A 58 -8.52 6.67 8.96
CA ASN A 58 -7.14 6.60 8.45
C ASN A 58 -7.12 6.20 6.98
#